data_AF-A0A7V4Q5E4-F1
#
_entry.id   AF-A0A7V4Q5E4-F1
#
_cell.length_a   1.000
_cell.length_b   1.000
_cell.length_c   1.000
_cell.angle_alpha   90.00
_cell.angle_beta   90.00
_cell.angle_gamma   90.00
#
_symmetry.space_group_name_H-M   'P 1'
#
loop_
_entity.id
_entity.type
_entity.pdbx_description
1 polymer ?
#
loop_
_entity_poly.entity_id
_entity_poly.type
_entity_poly.pdbx_seq_one_letter_code
_entity_poly.pdbx_strand_id
1 'polypeptide(L)'
;MNGKNLRYGYTTGSCAAAAVKGAAQMLRDQVLVDEVELTLPCGETARFRLLGGVLHDNTASCYVVKDAGDDPDVTNGAEVHATARVDFFTRHSIVIEGGAGIG
;
A
#
# COMPACT_ATOMS: atom_id res chain seq x y z
N MET A 1 -32.77 -20.71 3.51
CA MET A 1 -32.04 -19.44 3.66
C MET A 1 -30.59 -19.68 3.26
N ASN A 2 -30.25 -19.57 1.98
CA ASN A 2 -28.85 -19.68 1.52
C ASN A 2 -28.35 -18.28 1.17
N GLY A 3 -28.11 -17.45 2.19
CA GLY A 3 -27.39 -16.20 2.02
C GLY A 3 -25.90 -16.49 2.11
N LYS A 4 -25.20 -16.56 0.97
CA LYS A 4 -23.73 -16.54 0.97
C LYS A 4 -23.30 -15.21 1.60
N ASN A 5 -22.48 -15.26 2.65
CA ASN A 5 -21.79 -14.07 3.12
C ASN A 5 -20.85 -13.62 2.01
N LEU A 6 -21.09 -12.41 1.48
CA LEU A 6 -20.22 -11.79 0.49
C LEU A 6 -18.93 -11.34 1.16
N ARG A 7 -17.81 -11.49 0.45
CA ARG A 7 -16.49 -11.07 0.90
C ARG A 7 -16.25 -9.61 0.54
N TYR A 8 -15.89 -8.82 1.54
CA TYR A 8 -15.45 -7.44 1.32
C TYR A 8 -14.03 -7.42 0.75
N GLY A 9 -13.79 -6.47 -0.14
CA GLY A 9 -12.46 -6.13 -0.64
C GLY A 9 -11.98 -4.78 -0.13
N TYR A 10 -10.86 -4.34 -0.68
CA TYR A 10 -10.22 -3.07 -0.37
C TYR A 10 -10.17 -2.16 -1.59
N THR A 11 -10.35 -0.87 -1.35
CA THR A 11 -10.22 0.15 -2.39
C THR A 11 -8.78 0.28 -2.84
N THR A 12 -8.58 0.81 -4.06
CA THR A 12 -7.24 1.11 -4.59
C THR A 12 -6.50 2.10 -3.69
N GLY A 13 -7.21 3.08 -3.10
CA GLY A 13 -6.64 4.02 -2.14
C GLY A 13 -6.15 3.36 -0.85
N SER A 14 -6.85 2.33 -0.33
CA SER A 14 -6.39 1.57 0.84
C SER A 14 -5.12 0.78 0.51
N CYS A 15 -5.05 0.18 -0.68
CA CYS A 15 -3.86 -0.52 -1.16
C CYS A 15 -2.67 0.44 -1.32
N ALA A 16 -2.89 1.64 -1.88
CA ALA A 16 -1.87 2.67 -2.02
C ALA A 16 -1.36 3.15 -0.65
N ALA A 17 -2.27 3.42 0.30
CA ALA A 17 -1.90 3.80 1.66
C ALA A 17 -1.08 2.72 2.36
N ALA A 18 -1.40 1.44 2.13
CA ALA A 18 -0.69 0.31 2.70
C ALA A 18 0.72 0.19 2.11
N ALA A 19 0.85 0.26 0.77
CA ALA A 19 2.14 0.25 0.11
C ALA A 19 3.03 1.43 0.54
N VAL A 20 2.47 2.64 0.65
CA VAL A 20 3.20 3.82 1.13
C VAL A 20 3.65 3.65 2.59
N LYS A 21 2.77 3.16 3.47
CA LYS A 21 3.13 2.88 4.86
C LYS A 21 4.25 1.84 4.94
N GLY A 22 4.15 0.78 4.16
CA GLY A 22 5.16 -0.27 4.05
C GLY A 22 6.52 0.28 3.64
N ALA A 23 6.59 0.95 2.51
CA ALA A 23 7.82 1.55 2.00
C ALA A 23 8.42 2.57 2.98
N ALA A 24 7.60 3.45 3.56
CA ALA A 24 8.08 4.43 4.53
C ALA A 24 8.59 3.78 5.83
N GLN A 25 7.91 2.73 6.31
CA GLN A 25 8.34 1.98 7.48
C GLN A 25 9.66 1.24 7.22
N MET A 26 9.78 0.56 6.08
CA MET A 26 11.02 -0.12 5.68
C MET A 26 12.18 0.88 5.59
N LEU A 27 11.97 2.04 4.98
CA LEU A 27 12.98 3.08 4.84
C LEU A 27 13.39 3.67 6.20
N ARG A 28 12.43 3.91 7.10
CA ARG A 28 12.71 4.45 8.43
C ARG A 28 13.48 3.46 9.31
N ASP A 29 13.02 2.21 9.33
CA ASP A 29 13.53 1.19 10.25
C ASP A 29 14.72 0.41 9.66
N GLN A 30 15.00 0.60 8.36
CA GLN A 30 16.04 -0.11 7.60
C GLN A 30 15.90 -1.63 7.67
N VAL A 31 14.65 -2.12 7.62
CA VAL A 31 14.30 -3.55 7.66
C VAL A 31 13.13 -3.82 6.70
N LEU A 32 13.16 -4.96 5.99
CA LEU A 32 12.04 -5.40 5.16
C LEU A 32 10.85 -5.82 6.02
N VAL A 33 9.65 -5.46 5.56
CA VAL A 33 8.38 -5.72 6.25
C VAL A 33 7.44 -6.44 5.29
N ASP A 34 6.82 -7.54 5.73
CA ASP A 34 5.95 -8.34 4.87
C ASP A 34 4.45 -8.00 5.02
N GLU A 35 4.09 -7.20 6.02
CA GLU A 35 2.70 -6.80 6.29
C GLU A 35 2.63 -5.45 7.00
N VAL A 36 1.60 -4.66 6.68
CA VAL A 36 1.22 -3.48 7.46
C VAL A 36 -0.25 -3.50 7.82
N GLU A 37 -0.54 -2.86 8.95
CA GLU A 37 -1.89 -2.67 9.45
C GLU A 37 -2.34 -1.22 9.22
N LEU A 38 -3.55 -1.01 8.71
CA LEU A 38 -4.16 0.31 8.53
C LEU A 38 -5.49 0.39 9.27
N THR A 39 -5.74 1.52 9.91
CA THR A 39 -7.09 1.92 10.28
C THR A 39 -7.75 2.56 9.06
N LEU A 40 -8.82 1.94 8.59
CA LEU A 40 -9.62 2.41 7.46
C LEU A 40 -10.50 3.59 7.89
N PRO A 41 -11.00 4.42 6.95
CA PRO A 41 -11.90 5.53 7.27
C PRO A 41 -13.19 5.12 8.01
N CYS A 42 -13.61 3.86 7.88
CA CYS A 42 -14.75 3.31 8.61
C CYS A 42 -14.45 2.95 10.07
N GLY A 43 -13.20 3.13 10.53
CA GLY A 43 -12.75 2.81 11.89
C GLY A 43 -12.29 1.36 12.09
N GLU A 44 -12.47 0.50 11.08
CA GLU A 44 -11.98 -0.88 11.10
C GLU A 44 -10.49 -0.95 10.81
N THR A 45 -9.85 -1.99 11.32
CA THR A 45 -8.43 -2.25 11.08
C THR A 45 -8.28 -3.36 10.05
N ALA A 46 -7.46 -3.13 9.03
CA ALA A 46 -7.18 -4.07 7.96
C ALA A 46 -5.68 -4.31 7.81
N ARG A 47 -5.30 -5.54 7.50
CA ARG A 47 -3.92 -5.96 7.27
C ARG A 47 -3.68 -6.20 5.79
N PHE A 48 -2.56 -5.70 5.32
CA PHE A 48 -2.16 -5.74 3.92
C PHE A 48 -0.79 -6.38 3.82
N ARG A 49 -0.73 -7.49 3.08
CA ARG A 49 0.53 -8.12 2.72
C ARG A 49 1.29 -7.23 1.74
N LEU A 50 2.56 -7.02 2.03
CA LEU A 50 3.50 -6.32 1.18
C LEU A 50 4.27 -7.34 0.34
N LEU A 51 4.45 -7.01 -0.94
CA LEU A 51 5.16 -7.83 -1.92
C LEU A 51 6.23 -6.99 -2.60
N GLY A 52 7.23 -7.67 -3.18
CA GLY A 52 8.31 -7.01 -3.92
C GLY A 52 9.12 -6.00 -3.11
N GLY A 53 9.30 -6.26 -1.81
CA GLY A 53 10.07 -5.39 -0.94
C GLY A 53 11.51 -5.22 -1.43
N VAL A 54 11.92 -3.98 -1.68
CA VAL A 54 13.28 -3.58 -2.00
C VAL A 54 13.70 -2.48 -1.03
N LEU A 55 14.89 -2.60 -0.47
CA LEU A 55 15.43 -1.64 0.50
C LEU A 55 16.87 -1.27 0.11
N HIS A 56 17.12 0.03 0.09
CA HIS A 56 18.42 0.66 -0.09
C HIS A 56 18.61 1.76 0.98
N ASP A 57 19.81 2.34 1.05
CA ASP A 57 20.18 3.30 2.10
C ASP A 57 19.23 4.51 2.20
N ASN A 58 18.68 4.99 1.09
CA ASN A 58 17.82 6.18 1.05
C ASN A 58 16.49 5.98 0.32
N THR A 59 16.19 4.75 -0.11
CA THR A 59 14.94 4.40 -0.77
C THR A 59 14.43 3.04 -0.30
N ALA A 60 13.11 2.89 -0.29
CA ALA A 60 12.48 1.60 -0.15
C ALA A 60 11.24 1.55 -1.05
N SER A 61 10.91 0.38 -1.56
CA SER A 61 9.71 0.17 -2.35
C SER A 61 9.06 -1.17 -2.04
N CYS A 62 7.76 -1.22 -2.25
CA CYS A 62 6.96 -2.43 -2.17
C CYS A 62 5.64 -2.20 -2.91
N TYR A 63 4.84 -3.25 -3.05
CA TYR A 63 3.50 -3.14 -3.60
C TYR A 63 2.49 -4.00 -2.85
N VAL A 64 1.21 -3.69 -3.06
CA VAL A 64 0.06 -4.45 -2.58
C VAL A 64 -0.75 -4.90 -3.79
N VAL A 65 -1.15 -6.17 -3.83
CA VAL A 65 -2.12 -6.64 -4.83
C VAL A 65 -3.51 -6.33 -4.33
N LYS A 66 -4.27 -5.55 -5.10
CA LYS A 66 -5.65 -5.21 -4.75
C LYS A 66 -6.52 -6.46 -4.76
N ASP A 67 -7.31 -6.60 -3.71
CA ASP A 67 -8.32 -7.64 -3.60
C ASP A 67 -9.69 -6.97 -3.41
N ALA A 68 -10.56 -7.09 -4.42
CA ALA A 68 -11.88 -6.44 -4.45
C ALA A 68 -12.99 -7.26 -3.79
N GLY A 69 -12.68 -8.41 -3.18
CA GLY A 69 -13.73 -9.23 -2.57
C GLY A 69 -14.53 -9.97 -3.63
N ASP A 70 -15.85 -9.92 -3.52
CA ASP A 70 -16.79 -10.40 -4.53
C ASP A 70 -17.31 -9.28 -5.46
N ASP A 71 -16.81 -8.05 -5.31
CA ASP A 71 -17.17 -6.90 -6.16
C ASP A 71 -16.55 -7.07 -7.56
N PRO A 72 -17.32 -6.96 -8.67
CA PRO A 72 -16.81 -7.02 -10.03
C PRO A 72 -16.03 -5.74 -10.40
N ASP A 73 -14.94 -5.48 -9.69
CA ASP A 73 -14.03 -4.34 -9.87
C ASP A 73 -12.95 -4.67 -10.91
N VAL A 74 -12.87 -3.86 -11.96
CA VAL A 74 -11.90 -4.05 -13.07
C VAL A 74 -10.43 -3.93 -12.64
N THR A 75 -10.17 -3.30 -11.50
CA THR A 75 -8.83 -3.13 -10.93
C THR A 75 -8.48 -4.21 -9.90
N ASN A 76 -9.34 -5.21 -9.69
CA ASN A 76 -9.00 -6.37 -8.87
C ASN A 76 -7.75 -7.08 -9.40
N GLY A 77 -6.86 -7.48 -8.50
CA GLY A 77 -5.58 -8.09 -8.85
C GLY A 77 -4.51 -7.09 -9.32
N ALA A 78 -4.82 -5.80 -9.45
CA ALA A 78 -3.82 -4.80 -9.81
C ALA A 78 -2.76 -4.66 -8.71
N GLU A 79 -1.50 -4.57 -9.11
CA GLU A 79 -0.40 -4.23 -8.21
C GLU A 79 -0.35 -2.73 -8.00
N VAL A 80 -0.44 -2.30 -6.74
CA VAL A 80 -0.32 -0.89 -6.34
C VAL A 80 1.04 -0.69 -5.72
N HIS A 81 1.95 -0.09 -6.49
CA HIS A 81 3.34 0.12 -6.14
C HIS A 81 3.54 1.46 -5.41
N ALA A 82 4.46 1.47 -4.44
CA ALA A 82 4.90 2.68 -3.77
C ALA A 82 6.42 2.65 -3.55
N THR A 83 7.05 3.83 -3.68
CA THR A 83 8.46 4.04 -3.37
C THR A 83 8.57 5.23 -2.41
N ALA A 84 9.21 5.01 -1.27
CA ALA A 84 9.63 6.07 -0.36
C ALA A 84 11.09 6.42 -0.65
N ARG A 85 11.41 7.72 -0.65
CA ARG A 85 12.76 8.23 -0.85
C ARG A 85 13.03 9.39 0.09
N VAL A 86 14.22 9.44 0.67
CA VAL A 86 14.72 10.61 1.40
C VAL A 86 15.77 11.33 0.55
N ASP A 87 15.58 12.64 0.40
CA ASP A 87 16.59 13.55 -0.13
C ASP A 87 17.11 14.42 1.01
N PHE A 88 18.42 14.35 1.27
CA PHE A 88 19.06 15.07 2.39
C PHE A 88 19.21 16.57 2.13
N PHE A 89 18.93 17.05 0.92
CA PHE A 89 19.10 18.45 0.54
C PHE A 89 17.78 19.25 0.52
N THR A 90 16.62 18.59 0.68
CA THR A 90 15.32 19.27 0.77
C THR A 90 14.93 19.54 2.22
N ARG A 91 14.66 20.80 2.56
CA ARG A 91 14.25 21.16 3.93
C ARG A 91 12.79 20.80 4.17
N HIS A 92 12.55 19.81 5.02
CA HIS A 92 11.28 19.51 5.71
C HIS A 92 10.03 19.52 4.81
N SER A 93 10.11 18.97 3.60
CA SER A 93 8.94 18.79 2.74
C SER A 93 8.59 17.31 2.59
N ILE A 94 7.29 17.04 2.51
CA ILE A 94 6.77 15.75 2.04
C ILE A 94 6.24 16.01 0.63
N VAL A 95 6.79 15.30 -0.35
CA VAL A 95 6.35 15.36 -1.74
C VAL A 95 5.65 14.04 -2.06
N ILE A 96 4.46 14.12 -2.63
CA ILE A 96 3.67 12.96 -3.07
C ILE A 96 3.47 13.10 -4.57
N GLU A 97 3.91 12.10 -5.32
CA GLU A 97 3.87 12.10 -6.78
C GLU A 97 3.12 10.85 -7.27
N GLY A 98 2.31 11.01 -8.31
CA GLY A 98 1.69 9.89 -9.01
C GLY A 98 2.71 9.17 -9.88
N GLY A 99 2.79 7.84 -9.74
CA GLY A 99 3.62 7.00 -10.60
C GLY A 99 2.95 6.68 -11.95
N ALA A 100 3.60 5.82 -12.73
CA ALA A 100 3.00 5.30 -13.95
C ALA A 100 1.67 4.58 -13.66
N GLY A 101 0.63 4.90 -14.44
CA GLY A 101 -0.71 4.33 -14.25
C GLY A 101 -1.59 5.05 -13.22
N ILE A 102 -1.10 6.10 -12.56
CA ILE A 102 -1.89 6.96 -11.68
C ILE A 102 -2.28 8.22 -12.46
N GLY A 103 -3.59 8.42 -12.67
CA GLY A 103 -4.17 9.57 -13.38
C GLY A 103 -4.77 10.62 -12.46
#